data_AF-A0A2E0CFU1-F1
#
_entry.id   AF-A0A2E0CFU1-F1
#
_cell.length_a   1.000
_cell.length_b   1.000
_cell.length_c   1.000
_cell.angle_alpha   90.00
_cell.angle_beta   90.00
_cell.angle_gamma   90.00
#
_symmetry.space_group_name_H-M   'P 1'
#
loop_
_entity.id
_entity.type
_entity.pdbx_description
1 polymer ?
#
loop_
_entity_poly.entity_id
_entity_poly.type
_entity_poly.pdbx_seq_one_letter_code
_entity_poly.pdbx_strand_id
1 'polypeptide(L)'
;MEKATIIIPAADVYREHTFTSEVITQALLGEQISILNTHHNWTEIEQWDGYKGWINNFCLSSNPNMEYIWSVHIEPIEHLLNPIPVHINAQSPARLFPDNLSELKIRKEVGLDCTKFLHVPYRWGGKSNFGFDCSGLVQTTFKMNGISIPRDSKDQYELVKNNKIMPSEYAKTGDLIFFQENNNICHVAIYCENLKFIHCSGMVKFNSLDKEHQLFDKRLMDKFVGVFSMSEIIKEQLNE
;
A
#
# COMPACT_ATOMS: atom_id res chain seq x y z
N MET A 1 -21.50 13.32 -6.26
CA MET A 1 -20.48 13.11 -7.30
C MET A 1 -20.82 11.82 -8.02
N GLU A 2 -20.65 11.80 -9.34
CA GLU A 2 -20.75 10.58 -10.12
C GLU A 2 -19.62 9.62 -9.72
N LYS A 3 -19.89 8.32 -9.71
CA LYS A 3 -18.92 7.28 -9.35
C LYS A 3 -18.74 6.29 -10.49
N ALA A 4 -17.60 5.64 -10.54
CA ALA A 4 -17.39 4.47 -11.39
C ALA A 4 -16.61 3.38 -10.63
N THR A 5 -16.67 2.17 -11.17
CA THR A 5 -15.98 1.00 -10.63
C THR A 5 -14.87 0.58 -11.58
N ILE A 6 -13.69 0.26 -11.04
CA ILE A 6 -12.58 -0.31 -11.82
C ILE A 6 -12.91 -1.74 -12.24
N ILE A 7 -12.75 -2.06 -13.53
CA ILE A 7 -13.10 -3.38 -14.10
C ILE A 7 -11.89 -4.23 -14.53
N ILE A 8 -10.67 -3.77 -14.27
CA ILE A 8 -9.43 -4.51 -14.56
C ILE A 8 -8.62 -4.75 -13.27
N PRO A 9 -7.75 -5.79 -13.21
CA PRO A 9 -7.01 -6.16 -11.99
C PRO A 9 -6.27 -5.01 -11.30
N ALA A 10 -5.55 -4.21 -12.10
CA ALA A 10 -4.87 -3.00 -11.65
C ALA A 10 -4.83 -2.00 -12.81
N ALA A 11 -5.46 -0.85 -12.63
CA ALA A 11 -5.47 0.24 -13.59
C ALA A 11 -4.47 1.31 -13.19
N ASP A 12 -3.63 1.74 -14.12
CA ASP A 12 -2.73 2.85 -13.87
C ASP A 12 -3.48 4.18 -13.88
N VAL A 13 -3.12 5.02 -12.92
CA VAL A 13 -3.60 6.38 -12.78
C VAL A 13 -2.42 7.31 -13.09
N TYR A 14 -2.64 8.20 -14.05
CA TYR A 14 -1.64 9.04 -14.66
C TYR A 14 -1.74 10.47 -14.13
N ARG A 15 -0.62 11.19 -14.12
CA ARG A 15 -0.60 12.61 -13.74
C ARG A 15 -1.41 13.48 -14.71
N GLU A 16 -1.36 13.14 -16.00
CA GLU A 16 -2.05 13.84 -17.09
C GLU A 16 -2.81 12.83 -17.95
N HIS A 17 -3.80 13.29 -18.72
CA HIS A 17 -4.63 12.47 -19.61
C HIS A 17 -3.90 11.96 -20.88
N THR A 18 -2.75 11.30 -20.72
CA THR A 18 -1.97 10.66 -21.78
C THR A 18 -1.14 9.50 -21.24
N PHE A 19 -0.98 8.44 -22.02
CA PHE A 19 -0.17 7.26 -21.64
C PHE A 19 1.32 7.56 -21.50
N THR A 20 1.80 8.68 -22.07
CA THR A 20 3.18 9.13 -21.93
C THR A 20 3.43 9.90 -20.62
N SER A 21 2.37 10.19 -19.86
CA SER A 21 2.48 10.84 -18.57
C SER A 21 2.96 9.87 -17.50
N GLU A 22 3.47 10.41 -16.41
CA GLU A 22 3.90 9.63 -15.25
C GLU A 22 2.71 8.87 -14.65
N VAL A 23 2.90 7.57 -14.38
CA VAL A 23 2.00 6.80 -13.52
C VAL A 23 2.28 7.17 -12.07
N ILE A 24 1.28 7.74 -11.40
CA ILE A 24 1.40 8.26 -10.03
C ILE A 24 0.80 7.32 -8.98
N THR A 25 -0.15 6.47 -9.39
CA THR A 25 -0.76 5.45 -8.52
C THR A 25 -1.48 4.39 -9.37
N GLN A 26 -2.14 3.44 -8.70
CA GLN A 26 -3.04 2.48 -9.33
C GLN A 26 -4.43 2.50 -8.68
N ALA A 27 -5.46 2.14 -9.43
CA ALA A 27 -6.77 1.80 -8.90
C ALA A 27 -7.02 0.30 -9.13
N LEU A 28 -7.50 -0.42 -8.11
CA LEU A 28 -7.57 -1.89 -8.15
C LEU A 28 -8.98 -2.36 -8.55
N LEU A 29 -9.08 -3.58 -9.08
CA LEU A 29 -10.36 -4.18 -9.47
C LEU A 29 -11.43 -4.02 -8.38
N GLY A 30 -12.63 -3.59 -8.77
CA GLY A 30 -13.75 -3.40 -7.84
C GLY A 30 -13.67 -2.12 -7.00
N GLU A 31 -12.58 -1.36 -7.07
CA GLU A 31 -12.49 -0.06 -6.40
C GLU A 31 -13.52 0.92 -6.95
N GLN A 32 -14.27 1.55 -6.05
CA GLN A 32 -15.13 2.68 -6.39
C GLN A 32 -14.33 3.97 -6.37
N ILE A 33 -14.42 4.75 -7.45
CA ILE A 33 -13.77 6.05 -7.58
C ILE A 33 -14.82 7.13 -7.83
N SER A 34 -14.51 8.36 -7.40
CA SER A 34 -15.32 9.54 -7.73
C SER A 34 -14.83 10.12 -9.06
N ILE A 35 -15.76 10.49 -9.93
CA ILE A 35 -15.46 11.17 -11.19
C ILE A 35 -15.47 12.68 -10.94
N LEU A 36 -14.37 13.34 -11.33
CA LEU A 36 -14.19 14.79 -11.21
C LEU A 36 -14.42 15.49 -12.56
N ASN A 37 -13.86 14.95 -13.63
CA ASN A 37 -13.91 15.53 -14.97
C ASN A 37 -13.71 14.44 -16.05
N THR A 38 -14.04 14.76 -17.30
CA THR A 38 -13.82 13.88 -18.45
C THR A 38 -13.17 14.64 -19.61
N HIS A 39 -12.27 13.97 -20.34
CA HIS A 39 -11.59 14.51 -21.50
C HIS A 39 -11.35 13.40 -22.53
N HIS A 40 -12.18 13.35 -23.58
CA HIS A 40 -12.19 12.27 -24.58
C HIS A 40 -12.26 10.87 -23.93
N ASN A 41 -11.21 10.07 -24.10
CA ASN A 41 -11.11 8.71 -23.55
C ASN A 41 -10.50 8.66 -22.14
N TRP A 42 -10.41 9.79 -21.46
CA TRP A 42 -9.83 9.91 -20.13
C TRP A 42 -10.83 10.49 -19.13
N THR A 43 -10.74 10.01 -17.91
CA THR A 43 -11.55 10.47 -16.78
C THR A 43 -10.61 10.89 -15.65
N GLU A 44 -10.78 12.09 -15.14
CA GLU A 44 -10.13 12.55 -13.92
C GLU A 44 -10.92 11.99 -12.74
N ILE A 45 -10.21 11.30 -11.84
CA ILE A 45 -10.80 10.56 -10.73
C ILE A 45 -10.22 11.02 -9.40
N GLU A 46 -10.95 10.74 -8.32
CA GLU A 46 -10.48 10.81 -6.94
C GLU A 46 -10.70 9.44 -6.26
N GLN A 47 -9.63 8.90 -5.68
CA GLN A 47 -9.64 7.65 -4.93
C GLN A 47 -10.08 7.86 -3.46
N TRP A 48 -10.28 6.76 -2.72
CA TRP A 48 -10.72 6.77 -1.32
C TRP A 48 -9.76 7.48 -0.35
N ASP A 49 -8.49 7.62 -0.73
CA ASP A 49 -7.45 8.34 0.00
C ASP A 49 -7.33 9.82 -0.43
N GLY A 50 -8.25 10.31 -1.27
CA GLY A 50 -8.24 11.66 -1.84
C GLY A 50 -7.24 11.83 -2.99
N TYR A 51 -6.55 10.78 -3.41
CA TYR A 51 -5.56 10.87 -4.49
C TYR A 51 -6.25 11.09 -5.83
N LYS A 52 -5.74 12.05 -6.61
CA LYS A 52 -6.33 12.47 -7.89
C LYS A 52 -5.42 12.18 -9.05
N GLY A 53 -6.01 11.86 -10.19
CA GLY A 53 -5.30 11.67 -11.44
C GLY A 53 -6.21 11.19 -12.55
N TRP A 54 -5.62 10.82 -13.68
CA TRP A 54 -6.32 10.48 -14.90
C TRP A 54 -6.25 8.98 -15.17
N ILE A 55 -7.39 8.39 -15.47
CA ILE A 55 -7.51 6.99 -15.88
C ILE A 55 -8.15 6.90 -17.26
N ASN A 56 -7.78 5.90 -18.05
CA ASN A 56 -8.44 5.68 -19.32
C ASN A 56 -9.82 5.04 -19.13
N ASN A 57 -10.80 5.44 -19.93
CA ASN A 57 -12.19 5.01 -19.79
C ASN A 57 -12.38 3.50 -19.97
N PHE A 58 -11.48 2.79 -20.69
CA PHE A 58 -11.57 1.33 -20.82
C PHE A 58 -11.35 0.59 -19.48
N CYS A 59 -10.80 1.25 -18.46
CA CYS A 59 -10.62 0.69 -17.13
C CYS A 59 -11.89 0.78 -16.26
N LEU A 60 -12.91 1.53 -16.71
CA LEU A 60 -14.09 1.88 -15.94
C LEU A 60 -15.32 1.13 -16.44
N SER A 61 -16.20 0.77 -15.51
CA SER A 61 -17.55 0.30 -15.84
C SER A 61 -18.37 1.42 -16.45
N SER A 62 -19.12 1.13 -17.53
CA SER A 62 -20.13 2.03 -18.09
C SER A 62 -21.41 2.10 -17.24
N ASN A 63 -21.53 1.25 -16.21
CA ASN A 63 -22.65 1.24 -15.26
C ASN A 63 -22.13 1.46 -13.83
N PRO A 64 -22.48 2.60 -13.17
CA PRO A 64 -22.00 2.93 -11.83
C PRO A 64 -22.59 2.03 -10.73
N ASN A 65 -23.68 1.32 -11.01
CA ASN A 65 -24.38 0.46 -10.05
C ASN A 65 -24.02 -1.03 -10.20
N MET A 66 -22.93 -1.36 -10.89
CA MET A 66 -22.54 -2.75 -11.08
C MET A 66 -21.79 -3.28 -9.86
N GLU A 67 -22.53 -3.93 -8.95
CA GLU A 67 -21.96 -4.69 -7.83
C GLU A 67 -21.35 -5.99 -8.35
N TYR A 68 -20.07 -5.93 -8.74
CA TYR A 68 -19.31 -7.14 -8.98
C TYR A 68 -18.75 -7.69 -7.67
N ILE A 69 -19.40 -8.69 -7.10
CA ILE A 69 -18.79 -9.54 -6.06
C ILE A 69 -17.91 -10.57 -6.78
N TRP A 70 -16.65 -10.23 -7.08
CA TRP A 70 -15.67 -11.24 -7.48
C TRP A 70 -15.01 -11.82 -6.24
N SER A 71 -15.37 -13.04 -5.87
CA SER A 71 -14.45 -13.91 -5.14
C SER A 71 -13.60 -14.63 -6.18
N VAL A 72 -12.39 -14.13 -6.44
CA VAL A 72 -11.41 -14.91 -7.21
C VAL A 72 -10.87 -15.99 -6.26
N HIS A 73 -11.48 -17.18 -6.29
CA HIS A 73 -10.85 -18.40 -5.78
C HIS A 73 -9.73 -18.76 -6.77
N ILE A 74 -8.49 -18.45 -6.42
CA ILE A 74 -7.33 -19.03 -7.09
C ILE A 74 -7.04 -20.34 -6.35
N GLU A 75 -7.43 -21.47 -6.93
CA GLU A 75 -6.90 -22.75 -6.46
C GLU A 75 -5.38 -22.75 -6.70
N PRO A 76 -4.56 -23.15 -5.71
CA PRO A 76 -3.14 -23.33 -5.94
C PRO A 76 -2.96 -24.35 -7.06
N ILE A 77 -2.33 -23.96 -8.16
CA ILE A 77 -1.87 -24.94 -9.15
C ILE A 77 -0.79 -25.75 -8.43
N GLU A 78 -1.11 -26.98 -8.02
CA GLU A 78 -0.28 -27.89 -7.20
C GLU A 78 1.11 -28.23 -7.80
N HIS A 79 1.45 -27.66 -8.96
CA HIS A 79 2.65 -27.97 -9.73
C HIS A 79 3.58 -26.77 -10.00
N LEU A 80 3.31 -25.58 -9.45
CA LEU A 80 4.34 -24.53 -9.40
C LEU A 80 5.12 -24.60 -8.09
N LEU A 81 6.44 -24.73 -8.19
CA LEU A 81 7.39 -24.79 -7.05
C LEU A 81 7.45 -23.52 -6.18
N ASN A 82 6.67 -22.48 -6.52
CA ASN A 82 6.37 -21.30 -5.71
C ASN A 82 5.25 -20.54 -6.43
N PRO A 83 3.96 -20.80 -6.15
CA PRO A 83 2.90 -19.97 -6.68
C PRO A 83 3.05 -18.59 -6.05
N ILE A 84 3.36 -17.55 -6.85
CA ILE A 84 3.17 -16.16 -6.42
C ILE A 84 1.67 -16.05 -6.13
N PRO A 85 1.22 -15.83 -4.89
CA PRO A 85 -0.19 -15.62 -4.64
C PRO A 85 -0.58 -14.32 -5.34
N VAL A 86 -1.27 -14.43 -6.48
CA VAL A 86 -1.93 -13.29 -7.10
C VAL A 86 -3.13 -12.97 -6.21
N HIS A 87 -2.93 -12.22 -5.13
CA HIS A 87 -4.05 -11.56 -4.48
C HIS A 87 -4.54 -10.49 -5.44
N ILE A 88 -5.55 -10.81 -6.26
CA ILE A 88 -6.39 -9.78 -6.84
C ILE A 88 -7.20 -9.26 -5.65
N ASN A 89 -6.76 -8.13 -5.08
CA ASN A 89 -7.59 -7.36 -4.18
C ASN A 89 -8.74 -6.81 -5.02
N ALA A 90 -9.73 -7.65 -5.34
CA ALA A 90 -11.09 -7.17 -5.45
C ALA A 90 -11.38 -6.54 -4.10
N GLN A 91 -11.76 -5.26 -4.05
CA GLN A 91 -12.30 -4.69 -2.83
C GLN A 91 -13.52 -5.54 -2.44
N SER A 92 -13.32 -6.55 -1.61
CA SER A 92 -14.40 -7.10 -0.81
C SER A 92 -14.74 -5.97 0.17
N PRO A 93 -15.98 -5.46 0.21
CA PRO A 93 -16.38 -4.38 1.13
C PRO A 93 -16.11 -4.73 2.59
N ALA A 94 -15.91 -6.01 2.88
CA ALA A 94 -15.48 -6.51 4.16
C ALA A 94 -14.72 -7.81 3.91
N ARG A 95 -13.49 -7.93 4.43
CA ARG A 95 -13.26 -9.14 5.21
C ARG A 95 -14.24 -9.02 6.36
N LEU A 96 -15.11 -10.02 6.54
CA LEU A 96 -15.97 -10.18 7.71
C LEU A 96 -15.06 -10.31 8.94
N PHE A 97 -14.48 -9.18 9.37
CA PHE A 97 -13.72 -9.14 10.59
C PHE A 97 -14.77 -9.18 11.70
N PRO A 98 -14.67 -10.12 12.66
CA PRO A 98 -15.55 -10.11 13.82
C PRO A 98 -15.40 -8.76 14.52
N ASP A 99 -16.50 -8.25 15.09
CA ASP A 99 -16.72 -6.91 15.66
C ASP A 99 -15.74 -6.46 16.77
N ASN A 100 -14.65 -7.19 17.00
CA ASN A 100 -13.59 -6.89 17.97
C ASN A 100 -12.21 -6.86 17.27
N LEU A 101 -11.99 -5.88 16.39
CA LEU A 101 -10.64 -5.56 15.91
C LEU A 101 -9.88 -4.81 17.00
N SER A 102 -8.71 -5.32 17.39
CA SER A 102 -7.80 -4.67 18.32
C SER A 102 -6.53 -4.23 17.60
N GLU A 103 -5.86 -3.20 18.11
CA GLU A 103 -4.56 -2.75 17.59
C GLU A 103 -3.57 -3.91 17.46
N LEU A 104 -3.54 -4.82 18.45
CA LEU A 104 -2.67 -6.00 18.43
C LEU A 104 -2.98 -6.92 17.24
N LYS A 105 -4.27 -7.14 16.94
CA LYS A 105 -4.69 -7.96 15.81
C LYS A 105 -4.30 -7.30 14.49
N ILE A 106 -4.56 -5.99 14.33
CA ILE A 106 -4.16 -5.23 13.13
C ILE A 106 -2.66 -5.33 12.88
N ARG A 107 -1.83 -5.07 13.91
CA ARG A 107 -0.37 -5.14 13.80
C ARG A 107 0.11 -6.53 13.39
N LYS A 108 -0.51 -7.58 13.94
CA LYS A 108 -0.20 -8.97 13.58
C LYS A 108 -0.53 -9.25 12.12
N GLU A 109 -1.72 -8.88 11.66
CA GLU A 109 -2.15 -9.11 10.27
C GLU A 109 -1.32 -8.28 9.29
N VAL A 110 -1.02 -7.00 9.59
CA VAL A 110 -0.10 -6.16 8.80
C VAL A 110 1.27 -6.84 8.66
N GLY A 111 1.81 -7.35 9.76
CA GLY A 111 3.08 -8.09 9.75
C GLY A 111 3.05 -9.39 8.96
N LEU A 112 1.91 -10.09 8.90
CA LEU A 112 1.76 -11.30 8.10
C LEU A 112 1.54 -10.97 6.62
N ASP A 113 0.67 -10.01 6.32
CA ASP A 113 0.28 -9.66 4.96
C ASP A 113 1.45 -9.10 4.14
N CYS A 114 2.29 -8.25 4.73
CA CYS A 114 3.46 -7.74 4.01
C CYS A 114 4.43 -8.84 3.58
N THR A 115 4.55 -9.94 4.34
CA THR A 115 5.43 -11.06 3.98
C THR A 115 4.93 -11.89 2.80
N LYS A 116 3.63 -11.86 2.50
CA LYS A 116 3.05 -12.51 1.32
C LYS A 116 3.55 -11.90 0.01
N PHE A 117 4.06 -10.67 0.08
CA PHE A 117 4.56 -9.92 -1.06
C PHE A 117 6.06 -10.05 -1.26
N LEU A 118 6.77 -10.86 -0.47
CA LEU A 118 8.22 -11.06 -0.62
C LEU A 118 8.58 -11.40 -2.08
N HIS A 119 9.63 -10.73 -2.57
CA HIS A 119 10.15 -10.81 -3.92
C HIS A 119 9.27 -10.21 -5.04
N VAL A 120 8.09 -9.65 -4.73
CA VAL A 120 7.34 -8.85 -5.72
C VAL A 120 8.23 -7.69 -6.18
N PRO A 121 8.41 -7.47 -7.50
CA PRO A 121 9.33 -6.46 -8.00
C PRO A 121 8.88 -5.04 -7.68
N TYR A 122 9.85 -4.13 -7.67
CA TYR A 122 9.57 -2.71 -7.55
C TYR A 122 8.94 -2.16 -8.84
N ARG A 123 7.89 -1.35 -8.69
CA ARG A 123 7.24 -0.60 -9.77
C ARG A 123 6.78 0.75 -9.25
N TRP A 124 7.30 1.83 -9.82
CA TRP A 124 6.85 3.20 -9.53
C TRP A 124 5.33 3.34 -9.72
N GLY A 125 4.64 3.94 -8.77
CA GLY A 125 3.19 4.07 -8.76
C GLY A 125 2.44 2.77 -8.38
N GLY A 126 3.14 1.64 -8.18
CA GLY A 126 2.55 0.32 -8.00
C GLY A 126 1.90 0.07 -6.63
N LYS A 127 0.73 -0.58 -6.65
CA LYS A 127 -0.07 -0.98 -5.46
C LYS A 127 -0.62 -2.41 -5.54
N SER A 128 0.01 -3.28 -6.32
CA SER A 128 -0.51 -4.63 -6.57
C SER A 128 0.59 -5.68 -6.62
N ASN A 129 0.20 -6.96 -6.65
CA ASN A 129 1.14 -8.08 -6.78
C ASN A 129 1.92 -8.10 -8.11
N PHE A 130 1.56 -7.25 -9.06
CA PHE A 130 2.33 -7.05 -10.29
C PHE A 130 3.52 -6.10 -10.09
N GLY A 131 3.57 -5.42 -8.95
CA GLY A 131 4.67 -4.56 -8.55
C GLY A 131 4.23 -3.49 -7.56
N PHE A 132 5.08 -3.21 -6.58
CA PHE A 132 4.86 -2.17 -5.56
C PHE A 132 5.93 -1.09 -5.67
N ASP A 133 5.59 0.15 -5.32
CA ASP A 133 6.61 1.07 -4.81
C ASP A 133 6.65 1.02 -3.27
N CYS A 134 7.49 1.85 -2.66
CA CYS A 134 7.72 1.80 -1.23
C CYS A 134 6.44 2.13 -0.44
N SER A 135 5.75 3.22 -0.77
CA SER A 135 4.55 3.67 -0.07
C SER A 135 3.29 2.90 -0.48
N GLY A 136 3.25 2.36 -1.70
CA GLY A 136 2.18 1.50 -2.20
C GLY A 136 2.14 0.14 -1.51
N LEU A 137 3.30 -0.44 -1.17
CA LEU A 137 3.38 -1.62 -0.31
C LEU A 137 2.74 -1.34 1.05
N VAL A 138 3.15 -0.24 1.71
CA VAL A 138 2.62 0.16 3.03
C VAL A 138 1.12 0.39 2.94
N GLN A 139 0.65 1.20 1.99
CA GLN A 139 -0.77 1.51 1.83
C GLN A 139 -1.60 0.25 1.61
N THR A 140 -1.13 -0.67 0.75
CA THR A 140 -1.86 -1.92 0.46
C THR A 140 -1.97 -2.80 1.70
N THR A 141 -0.87 -3.00 2.43
CA THR A 141 -0.87 -3.84 3.65
C THR A 141 -1.80 -3.28 4.73
N PHE A 142 -1.80 -1.96 4.95
CA PHE A 142 -2.71 -1.33 5.92
C PHE A 142 -4.18 -1.37 5.45
N LYS A 143 -4.43 -1.09 4.16
CA LYS A 143 -5.80 -1.08 3.61
C LYS A 143 -6.47 -2.45 3.67
N MET A 144 -5.72 -3.53 3.43
CA MET A 144 -6.21 -4.91 3.59
C MET A 144 -6.68 -5.22 5.03
N ASN A 145 -6.20 -4.44 5.99
CA ASN A 145 -6.52 -4.55 7.41
C ASN A 145 -7.44 -3.43 7.89
N GLY A 146 -8.13 -2.75 6.97
CA GLY A 146 -9.12 -1.71 7.29
C GLY A 146 -8.54 -0.36 7.68
N ILE A 147 -7.22 -0.21 7.69
CA ILE A 147 -6.56 1.06 8.04
C ILE A 147 -6.25 1.84 6.77
N SER A 148 -6.77 3.06 6.69
CA SER A 148 -6.60 3.98 5.58
C SER A 148 -5.39 4.88 5.86
N ILE A 149 -4.43 4.92 4.94
CA ILE A 149 -3.26 5.81 5.01
C ILE A 149 -3.02 6.50 3.66
N PRO A 150 -2.36 7.67 3.63
CA PRO A 150 -2.03 8.38 2.40
C PRO A 150 -1.19 7.55 1.42
N ARG A 151 -1.22 7.93 0.14
CA ARG A 151 -0.53 7.22 -0.95
C ARG A 151 0.98 7.40 -0.95
N ASP A 152 1.45 8.62 -0.70
CA ASP A 152 2.85 9.00 -0.88
C ASP A 152 3.61 8.93 0.45
N SER A 153 4.88 8.53 0.40
CA SER A 153 5.72 8.37 1.60
C SER A 153 5.84 9.66 2.41
N LYS A 154 5.81 10.83 1.74
CA LYS A 154 5.83 12.13 2.40
C LYS A 154 4.57 12.35 3.23
N ASP A 155 3.40 12.07 2.69
CA ASP A 155 2.13 12.26 3.40
C ASP A 155 1.95 11.21 4.50
N GLN A 156 2.43 9.97 4.26
CA GLN A 156 2.53 8.95 5.30
C GLN A 156 3.45 9.39 6.45
N TYR A 157 4.56 10.08 6.16
CA TYR A 157 5.42 10.65 7.19
C TYR A 157 4.72 11.78 7.94
N GLU A 158 4.08 12.72 7.24
CA GLU A 158 3.34 13.83 7.87
C GLU A 158 2.24 13.33 8.82
N LEU A 159 1.60 12.21 8.49
CA LEU A 159 0.60 11.55 9.35
C LEU A 159 1.17 11.13 10.71
N VAL A 160 2.43 10.70 10.78
CA VAL A 160 3.03 10.11 12.00
C VAL A 160 4.25 10.86 12.53
N LYS A 161 4.62 12.00 11.96
CA LYS A 161 5.87 12.73 12.26
C LYS A 161 6.08 13.06 13.73
N ASN A 162 5.01 13.21 14.50
CA ASN A 162 5.05 13.52 15.93
C ASN A 162 5.21 12.27 16.81
N ASN A 163 5.13 11.07 16.22
CA ASN A 163 5.07 9.79 16.93
C ASN A 163 6.39 9.04 16.87
N LYS A 164 7.51 9.76 16.84
CA LYS A 164 8.85 9.17 16.76
C LYS A 164 9.15 8.34 18.01
N ILE A 165 9.66 7.12 17.82
CA ILE A 165 9.96 6.16 18.88
C ILE A 165 11.36 5.59 18.72
N MET A 166 11.92 5.09 19.83
CA MET A 166 13.20 4.38 19.81
C MET A 166 13.00 2.91 19.38
N PRO A 167 13.66 2.44 18.30
CA PRO A 167 13.34 1.15 17.71
C PRO A 167 13.56 -0.05 18.63
N SER A 168 14.67 -0.08 19.37
CA SER A 168 15.07 -1.21 20.21
C SER A 168 14.20 -1.38 21.46
N GLU A 169 13.51 -0.33 21.91
CA GLU A 169 12.74 -0.34 23.15
C GLU A 169 11.23 -0.34 22.92
N TYR A 170 10.76 0.39 21.91
CA TYR A 170 9.33 0.72 21.79
C TYR A 170 8.70 0.32 20.46
N ALA A 171 9.49 0.04 19.41
CA ALA A 171 8.92 -0.27 18.10
C ALA A 171 8.26 -1.64 18.07
N LYS A 172 7.10 -1.68 17.42
CA LYS A 172 6.24 -2.84 17.25
C LYS A 172 6.00 -3.09 15.77
N THR A 173 5.75 -4.34 15.41
CA THR A 173 5.36 -4.70 14.05
C THR A 173 4.24 -3.78 13.54
N GLY A 174 4.42 -3.26 12.34
CA GLY A 174 3.51 -2.28 11.73
C GLY A 174 3.91 -0.82 11.95
N ASP A 175 4.87 -0.49 12.81
CA ASP A 175 5.37 0.90 12.88
C ASP A 175 6.11 1.26 11.59
N LEU A 176 6.13 2.55 11.23
CA LEU A 176 6.70 3.00 9.97
C LEU A 176 8.13 3.48 10.14
N ILE A 177 8.97 3.18 9.16
CA ILE A 177 10.36 3.64 9.10
C ILE A 177 10.52 4.54 7.90
N PHE A 178 11.11 5.71 8.09
CA PHE A 178 11.32 6.66 7.01
C PHE A 178 12.78 6.92 6.74
N PHE A 179 13.07 7.20 5.46
CA PHE A 179 14.39 7.56 4.96
C PHE A 179 14.29 8.82 4.10
N GLN A 180 15.35 9.62 4.09
CA GLN A 180 15.39 10.89 3.38
C GLN A 180 16.65 11.07 2.54
N GLU A 181 16.53 11.89 1.51
CA GLU A 181 17.63 12.37 0.68
C GLU A 181 17.44 13.88 0.46
N ASN A 182 18.52 14.65 0.66
CA ASN A 182 18.47 16.12 0.57
C ASN A 182 17.31 16.74 1.40
N ASN A 183 17.11 16.27 2.63
CA ASN A 183 16.03 16.67 3.55
C ASN A 183 14.60 16.41 3.05
N ASN A 184 14.41 15.55 2.05
CA ASN A 184 13.10 15.13 1.57
C ASN A 184 12.89 13.64 1.84
N ILE A 185 11.74 13.27 2.38
CA ILE A 185 11.35 11.86 2.55
C ILE A 185 11.31 11.20 1.18
N CYS A 186 12.13 10.16 1.00
CA CYS A 186 12.29 9.46 -0.27
C CYS A 186 11.90 7.98 -0.21
N HIS A 187 11.76 7.42 1.00
CA HIS A 187 11.45 6.00 1.18
C HIS A 187 10.73 5.74 2.50
N VAL A 188 9.90 4.69 2.50
CA VAL A 188 9.20 4.19 3.67
C VAL A 188 9.29 2.66 3.76
N ALA A 189 9.25 2.13 4.97
CA ALA A 189 9.24 0.70 5.28
C ALA A 189 8.33 0.39 6.46
N ILE A 190 7.94 -0.88 6.59
CA ILE A 190 7.19 -1.39 7.74
C ILE A 190 8.17 -2.07 8.69
N TYR A 191 8.27 -1.58 9.92
CA TYR A 191 9.00 -2.23 11.00
C TYR A 191 8.36 -3.57 11.34
N CYS A 192 9.19 -4.58 11.56
CA CYS A 192 8.78 -5.92 11.96
C CYS A 192 9.18 -6.17 13.41
N GLU A 193 10.04 -7.15 13.67
CA GLU A 193 10.57 -7.48 14.98
C GLU A 193 12.10 -7.53 14.94
N ASN A 194 12.75 -7.42 16.09
CA ASN A 194 14.21 -7.57 16.22
C ASN A 194 15.00 -6.66 15.27
N LEU A 195 14.60 -5.38 15.18
CA LEU A 195 15.23 -4.38 14.31
C LEU A 195 15.15 -4.70 12.81
N LYS A 196 14.35 -5.68 12.40
CA LYS A 196 14.08 -5.98 10.98
C LYS A 196 12.92 -5.15 10.47
N PHE A 197 12.93 -4.91 9.18
CA PHE A 197 11.85 -4.23 8.49
C PHE A 197 11.71 -4.75 7.07
N ILE A 198 10.52 -4.62 6.52
CA ILE A 198 10.18 -5.00 5.16
C ILE A 198 9.86 -3.75 4.35
N HIS A 199 10.34 -3.71 3.12
CA HIS A 199 10.15 -2.58 2.21
C HIS A 199 10.22 -3.05 0.76
N CYS A 200 9.78 -2.21 -0.18
CA CYS A 200 9.98 -2.47 -1.61
C CYS A 200 11.11 -1.59 -2.16
N SER A 201 12.28 -2.18 -2.42
CA SER A 201 13.43 -1.50 -3.06
C SER A 201 14.14 -2.48 -4.00
N GLY A 202 13.92 -2.30 -5.30
CA GLY A 202 14.21 -3.31 -6.33
C GLY A 202 13.20 -4.47 -6.33
N MET A 203 12.93 -5.01 -5.14
CA MET A 203 11.82 -5.93 -4.85
C MET A 203 11.41 -5.78 -3.39
N VAL A 204 10.29 -6.39 -3.00
CA VAL A 204 9.92 -6.54 -1.59
C VAL A 204 10.91 -7.47 -0.89
N LYS A 205 11.57 -6.98 0.14
CA LYS A 205 12.61 -7.70 0.88
C LYS A 205 12.72 -7.23 2.33
N PHE A 206 13.43 -8.00 3.13
CA PHE A 206 13.82 -7.59 4.48
C PHE A 206 15.18 -6.89 4.49
N ASN A 207 15.28 -5.86 5.31
CA ASN A 207 16.55 -5.28 5.76
C ASN A 207 16.53 -5.15 7.30
N SER A 208 17.67 -4.78 7.89
CA SER A 208 17.79 -4.60 9.34
C SER A 208 18.43 -3.26 9.70
N LEU A 209 17.98 -2.68 10.81
CA LEU A 209 18.59 -1.51 11.46
C LEU A 209 19.82 -1.90 12.31
N ASP A 210 19.99 -3.19 12.63
CA ASP A 210 21.13 -3.70 13.39
C ASP A 210 22.37 -3.78 12.51
N LYS A 211 23.44 -3.09 12.92
CA LYS A 211 24.71 -2.97 12.18
C LYS A 211 25.44 -4.30 12.03
N GLU A 212 25.23 -5.23 12.96
CA GLU A 212 25.90 -6.54 12.95
C GLU A 212 25.08 -7.60 12.18
N HIS A 213 23.85 -7.27 11.78
CA HIS A 213 22.99 -8.20 11.08
C HIS A 213 23.35 -8.29 9.59
N GLN A 214 23.32 -9.50 9.01
CA GLN A 214 23.62 -9.74 7.59
C GLN A 214 22.72 -9.00 6.58
N LEU A 215 21.58 -8.48 7.05
CA LEU A 215 20.61 -7.72 6.25
C LEU A 215 20.77 -6.21 6.43
N PHE A 216 21.83 -5.77 7.10
CA PHE A 216 22.17 -4.37 7.22
C PHE A 216 22.60 -3.80 5.86
N ASP A 217 22.03 -2.67 5.47
CA ASP A 217 22.45 -1.93 4.29
C ASP A 217 22.91 -0.53 4.70
N LYS A 218 24.23 -0.30 4.62
CA LYS A 218 24.83 0.98 5.01
C LYS A 218 24.27 2.15 4.21
N ARG A 219 24.08 2.00 2.89
CA ARG A 219 23.61 3.09 2.02
C ARG A 219 22.18 3.48 2.35
N LEU A 220 21.35 2.51 2.72
CA LEU A 220 20.00 2.76 3.18
C LEU A 220 20.01 3.44 4.56
N MET A 221 20.89 3.00 5.46
CA MET A 221 20.99 3.55 6.81
C MET A 221 21.58 4.96 6.88
N ASP A 222 22.42 5.35 5.92
CA ASP A 222 22.88 6.74 5.77
C ASP A 222 21.71 7.71 5.50
N LYS A 223 20.56 7.20 5.05
CA LYS A 223 19.33 7.96 4.79
C LYS A 223 18.31 7.89 5.94
N PHE A 224 18.58 7.14 7.01
CA PHE A 224 17.59 6.84 8.06
C PHE A 224 17.14 8.09 8.84
N VAL A 225 15.83 8.28 8.97
CA VAL A 225 15.21 9.37 9.72
C VAL A 225 14.78 8.92 11.12
N GLY A 226 14.10 7.77 11.20
CA GLY A 226 13.53 7.27 12.44
C GLY A 226 12.45 6.22 12.22
N VAL A 227 11.98 5.67 13.34
CA VAL A 227 10.80 4.80 13.42
C VAL A 227 9.68 5.56 14.12
N PHE A 228 8.46 5.43 13.61
CA PHE A 228 7.30 6.21 14.03
C PHE A 228 6.12 5.29 14.31
N SER A 229 5.49 5.48 15.46
CA SER A 229 4.41 4.62 15.93
C SER A 229 3.12 4.83 15.14
N MET A 230 2.51 3.71 14.72
CA MET A 230 1.16 3.68 14.13
C MET A 230 0.04 3.52 15.18
N SER A 231 0.36 3.42 16.48
CA SER A 231 -0.62 3.10 17.52
C SER A 231 -1.79 4.08 17.60
N GLU A 232 -1.51 5.39 17.50
CA GLU A 232 -2.54 6.44 17.58
C GLU A 232 -3.49 6.35 16.39
N ILE A 233 -2.93 6.34 15.17
CA ILE A 233 -3.68 6.23 13.90
C ILE A 233 -4.56 4.98 13.87
N ILE A 234 -4.03 3.82 14.28
CA ILE A 234 -4.80 2.57 14.30
C ILE A 234 -5.96 2.68 15.30
N LYS A 235 -5.73 3.26 16.49
CA LYS A 235 -6.79 3.39 17.50
C LYS A 235 -7.87 4.37 17.09
N GLU A 236 -7.50 5.48 16.47
CA GLU A 236 -8.45 6.46 15.96
C GLU A 236 -9.41 5.79 14.96
N GLN A 237 -8.88 5.11 13.95
CA GLN A 237 -9.70 4.46 12.91
C GLN A 237 -10.46 3.21 13.37
N LEU A 238 -10.08 2.60 14.51
CA LEU A 238 -10.84 1.50 15.11
C LEU A 238 -12.03 1.98 15.96
N ASN A 239 -12.04 3.26 16.35
CA ASN A 239 -13.10 3.87 17.16
C ASN A 239 -14.09 4.72 16.33
N GLU A 240 -13.85 4.84 15.02
CA GLU A 240 -14.74 5.47 14.03
C GLU A 240 -15.78 4.48 13.48
#